data_AF-A0A941E1Y1-F1
#
_entry.id   AF-A0A941E1Y1-F1
#
_cell.length_a   1.000
_cell.length_b   1.000
_cell.length_c   1.000
_cell.angle_alpha   90.00
_cell.angle_beta   90.00
_cell.angle_gamma   90.00
#
_symmetry.space_group_name_H-M   'P 1'
#
loop_
_entity.id
_entity.type
_entity.pdbx_description
1 polymer ?
#
loop_
_entity_poly.entity_id
_entity_poly.type
_entity_poly.pdbx_seq_one_letter_code
_entity_poly.pdbx_strand_id
1 'polypeptide(L)'
;MSKPNLNKLLQQKAELEARIQQTRNREAIEERKRDTRRKILAGAYVIKLADNDLKKLGNELISAGMLEPRDYALFGVENDSSDFESNRLPSD
;
A
#
# COMPACT_ATOMS: atom_id res chain seq x y z
N MET A 1 -48.97 -8.60 25.48
CA MET A 1 -49.09 -9.08 24.08
C MET A 1 -47.78 -8.80 23.35
N SER A 2 -46.92 -9.81 23.23
CA SER A 2 -45.64 -9.69 22.52
C SER A 2 -45.93 -9.47 21.03
N LYS A 3 -45.44 -8.36 20.43
CA LYS A 3 -45.70 -7.99 19.03
C LYS A 3 -44.86 -8.89 18.11
N PRO A 4 -45.39 -9.99 17.55
CA PRO A 4 -44.58 -10.99 16.84
C PRO A 4 -43.94 -10.43 15.56
N ASN A 5 -44.52 -9.34 15.04
CA ASN A 5 -43.97 -8.58 13.91
C ASN A 5 -42.67 -7.85 14.25
N LEU A 6 -42.45 -7.44 15.50
CA LEU A 6 -41.25 -6.69 15.85
C LEU A 6 -40.00 -7.57 15.77
N ASN A 7 -40.06 -8.79 16.30
CA ASN A 7 -38.95 -9.73 16.23
C ASN A 7 -38.62 -10.12 14.77
N LYS A 8 -39.63 -10.31 13.92
CA LYS A 8 -39.41 -10.55 12.48
C LYS A 8 -38.72 -9.38 11.80
N LEU A 9 -39.14 -8.14 12.08
CA LEU A 9 -38.52 -6.94 11.53
C LEU A 9 -37.07 -6.76 12.02
N LEU A 10 -36.79 -7.06 13.30
CA LEU A 10 -35.43 -7.02 13.85
C LEU A 10 -34.52 -8.06 13.18
N GLN A 11 -35.02 -9.27 12.95
CA GLN A 11 -34.27 -10.31 12.25
C GLN A 11 -33.98 -9.92 10.80
N GLN A 12 -34.98 -9.40 10.07
CA GLN A 12 -34.79 -8.91 8.70
C GLN A 12 -33.80 -7.75 8.63
N LYS A 13 -33.82 -6.84 9.61
CA LYS A 13 -32.83 -5.76 9.71
C LYS A 13 -31.42 -6.32 9.88
N ALA A 14 -31.22 -7.28 10.79
CA ALA A 14 -29.91 -7.88 11.01
C ALA A 14 -29.39 -8.62 9.77
N GLU A 15 -30.25 -9.35 9.05
CA GLU A 15 -29.90 -10.00 7.79
C GLU A 15 -29.53 -9.00 6.69
N LEU A 16 -30.28 -7.90 6.57
CA LEU A 16 -29.98 -6.84 5.62
C LEU A 16 -28.67 -6.13 5.96
N GLU A 17 -28.43 -5.81 7.24
CA GLU A 17 -27.17 -5.21 7.69
C GLU A 17 -25.97 -6.12 7.38
N ALA A 18 -26.10 -7.43 7.62
CA ALA A 18 -25.05 -8.40 7.28
C ALA A 18 -24.76 -8.42 5.77
N ARG A 19 -25.79 -8.40 4.92
CA ARG A 19 -25.64 -8.35 3.45
C ARG A 19 -25.01 -7.04 2.98
N ILE A 20 -25.41 -5.91 3.56
CA ILE A 20 -24.81 -4.60 3.28
C ILE A 20 -23.33 -4.62 3.62
N GLN A 21 -22.97 -5.13 4.80
CA GLN A 21 -21.58 -5.19 5.22
C GLN A 21 -20.74 -6.10 4.31
N GLN A 22 -21.27 -7.26 3.91
CA GLN A 22 -20.60 -8.15 2.97
C GLN A 22 -20.36 -7.47 1.61
N THR A 23 -21.34 -6.71 1.12
CA THR A 23 -21.27 -5.99 -0.15
C THR A 23 -20.21 -4.89 -0.08
N ARG A 24 -20.23 -4.08 0.98
CA ARG A 24 -19.20 -3.05 1.23
C ARG A 24 -17.79 -3.63 1.28
N ASN A 25 -17.62 -4.76 1.97
CA ASN A 25 -16.32 -5.43 2.05
C ASN A 25 -15.85 -5.89 0.68
N ARG A 26 -16.75 -6.43 -0.16
CA ARG A 26 -16.43 -6.85 -1.53
C ARG A 26 -16.02 -5.65 -2.38
N GLU A 27 -16.77 -4.55 -2.33
CA GLU A 27 -16.43 -3.34 -3.09
C GLU A 27 -15.09 -2.74 -2.67
N ALA A 28 -14.80 -2.72 -1.37
CA ALA A 28 -13.51 -2.27 -0.85
C ALA A 28 -12.34 -3.14 -1.34
N ILE A 29 -12.53 -4.47 -1.40
CA ILE A 29 -11.54 -5.40 -1.95
C ILE A 29 -11.32 -5.14 -3.45
N GLU A 30 -12.39 -4.97 -4.22
CA GLU A 30 -12.30 -4.70 -5.66
C GLU A 30 -11.65 -3.33 -5.93
N GLU A 31 -11.91 -2.31 -5.11
CA GLU A 31 -11.21 -1.03 -5.25
C GLU A 31 -9.73 -1.14 -4.94
N ARG A 32 -9.34 -1.89 -3.90
CA ARG A 32 -7.91 -2.17 -3.63
C ARG A 32 -7.25 -2.88 -4.81
N LYS A 33 -7.91 -3.88 -5.42
CA LYS A 33 -7.40 -4.56 -6.62
C LYS A 33 -7.21 -3.59 -7.79
N ARG A 34 -8.20 -2.72 -8.04
CA ARG A 34 -8.11 -1.70 -9.10
C ARG A 34 -6.97 -0.73 -8.83
N ASP A 35 -6.83 -0.24 -7.61
CA ASP A 35 -5.75 0.66 -7.21
C ASP A 35 -4.37 0.03 -7.37
N THR A 36 -4.18 -1.20 -6.87
CA THR A 36 -2.95 -1.97 -7.09
C THR A 36 -2.66 -2.11 -8.58
N ARG A 37 -3.67 -2.42 -9.41
CA ARG A 37 -3.50 -2.53 -10.86
C ARG A 37 -3.06 -1.21 -11.50
N ARG A 38 -3.64 -0.08 -11.10
CA ARG A 38 -3.23 1.26 -11.58
C ARG A 38 -1.76 1.53 -11.26
N LYS A 39 -1.35 1.28 -10.01
CA LYS A 39 0.04 1.48 -9.56
C LYS A 39 1.04 0.63 -10.32
N ILE A 40 0.72 -0.64 -10.55
CA ILE A 40 1.56 -1.55 -11.34
C ILE A 40 1.71 -1.04 -12.78
N LEU A 41 0.61 -0.67 -13.44
CA LEU A 41 0.65 -0.21 -14.83
C LEU A 41 1.40 1.12 -14.98
N ALA A 42 1.17 2.06 -14.06
CA ALA A 42 1.90 3.33 -14.03
C ALA A 42 3.40 3.10 -13.78
N GLY A 43 3.76 2.25 -12.82
CA GLY A 43 5.14 1.90 -12.53
C GLY A 43 5.84 1.24 -13.73
N ALA A 44 5.18 0.28 -14.39
CA ALA A 44 5.71 -0.36 -15.59
C ALA A 44 5.97 0.65 -16.73
N TYR A 45 5.10 1.64 -16.89
CA TYR A 45 5.30 2.71 -17.87
C TYR A 45 6.49 3.61 -17.51
N VAL A 46 6.65 3.98 -16.24
CA VAL A 46 7.81 4.76 -15.77
C VAL A 46 9.12 4.00 -15.97
N ILE A 47 9.16 2.71 -15.64
CA ILE A 47 10.34 1.85 -15.89
C ILE A 47 10.70 1.83 -17.38
N LYS A 48 9.69 1.76 -18.26
CA LYS A 48 9.89 1.83 -19.70
C LYS A 48 10.45 3.19 -20.14
N LEU A 49 9.97 4.30 -19.58
CA LEU A 49 10.49 5.64 -19.87
C LEU A 49 11.93 5.84 -19.39
N ALA A 50 12.34 5.11 -18.35
CA ALA A 50 13.72 5.08 -17.88
C ALA A 50 14.61 4.12 -18.70
N ASP A 51 14.17 3.62 -19.85
CA ASP A 51 14.88 2.64 -20.69
C ASP A 51 15.33 1.38 -19.92
N ASN A 52 14.56 0.98 -18.90
CA ASN A 52 14.89 -0.09 -17.95
C ASN A 52 16.16 0.16 -17.11
N ASP A 53 16.69 1.39 -17.07
CA ASP A 53 17.76 1.77 -16.16
C ASP A 53 17.21 2.04 -14.75
N LEU A 54 17.04 0.97 -13.99
CA LEU A 54 16.51 1.02 -12.63
C LEU A 54 17.44 1.75 -11.66
N LYS A 55 18.76 1.73 -11.90
CA LYS A 55 19.72 2.41 -11.02
C LYS A 55 19.59 3.92 -11.15
N LYS A 56 19.47 4.42 -12.38
CA LYS A 56 19.16 5.83 -12.64
C LYS A 56 17.81 6.23 -12.05
N LEU A 57 16.76 5.45 -12.29
CA LEU A 57 15.42 5.70 -11.72
C LEU A 57 15.45 5.73 -10.18
N GLY A 58 16.19 4.81 -9.54
CA GLY A 58 16.37 4.78 -8.09
C GLY A 58 17.00 6.06 -7.57
N ASN A 59 18.06 6.55 -8.20
CA ASN A 59 18.72 7.81 -7.82
C ASN A 59 17.78 9.02 -7.97
N GLU A 60 16.95 9.05 -9.01
CA GLU A 60 15.93 10.10 -9.19
C GLU A 60 14.87 10.05 -8.08
N LEU A 61 14.39 8.85 -7.73
CA LEU A 61 13.42 8.66 -6.65
C LEU A 61 13.98 9.02 -5.26
N ILE A 62 15.26 8.72 -5.00
CA ILE A 62 15.97 9.15 -3.80
C ILE A 62 16.06 10.68 -3.77
N SER A 63 16.47 11.30 -4.88
CA SER A 63 16.57 12.76 -4.99
C SER A 63 15.22 13.46 -4.80
N ALA A 64 14.12 12.80 -5.16
CA ALA A 64 12.76 13.27 -4.96
C ALA A 64 12.19 12.99 -3.55
N GLY A 65 12.94 12.33 -2.67
CA GLY A 65 12.47 11.94 -1.32
C GLY A 65 11.36 10.88 -1.33
N MET A 66 11.24 10.11 -2.41
CA MET A 66 10.18 9.10 -2.61
C MET A 66 10.62 7.69 -2.20
N LEU A 67 11.85 7.53 -1.74
CA LEU A 67 12.48 6.23 -1.50
C LEU A 67 13.17 6.25 -0.15
N GLU A 68 12.90 5.24 0.68
CA GLU A 68 13.54 5.10 1.99
C GLU A 68 14.80 4.24 1.88
N PRO A 69 15.82 4.44 2.74
CA PRO A 69 17.11 3.72 2.66
C PRO A 69 17.00 2.19 2.55
N ARG A 70 15.99 1.59 3.21
CA ARG A 70 15.72 0.14 3.13
C ARG A 70 15.34 -0.35 1.73
N ASP A 71 14.85 0.53 0.87
CA ASP A 71 14.31 0.21 -0.45
C ASP A 71 15.34 0.46 -1.58
N TYR A 72 16.53 1.03 -1.27
CA TYR A 72 17.55 1.41 -2.25
C TYR A 72 18.03 0.20 -3.07
N ALA A 73 18.20 -0.93 -2.39
CA ALA A 73 18.62 -2.19 -2.99
C ALA A 73 17.63 -2.72 -4.05
N LEU A 74 16.34 -2.36 -3.97
CA LEU A 74 15.34 -2.76 -4.99
C LEU A 74 15.62 -2.13 -6.36
N PHE A 75 16.38 -1.03 -6.38
CA PHE A 75 16.76 -0.28 -7.58
C PHE A 75 18.25 -0.45 -7.93
N GLY A 76 18.99 -1.29 -7.19
CA GLY A 76 20.44 -1.45 -7.38
C GLY A 76 21.25 -0.20 -7.00
N VAL A 77 20.70 0.63 -6.10
CA VAL A 77 21.39 1.78 -5.53
C VAL A 77 22.02 1.37 -4.19
N GLU A 78 23.26 1.79 -3.95
CA GLU A 78 23.96 1.54 -2.71
C GLU A 78 23.45 2.49 -1.62
N ASN A 79 23.33 1.96 -0.40
CA ASN A 79 22.98 2.77 0.75
C ASN A 79 24.28 3.23 1.40
N ASP A 80 24.76 4.43 1.05
CA ASP A 80 25.95 5.06 1.65
C ASP A 80 25.80 5.40 3.14
N SER A 81 24.81 4.81 3.82
CA SER A 81 24.63 4.84 5.27
C SER A 81 25.81 4.30 6.10
N SER A 82 26.91 3.88 5.47
CA SER A 82 28.21 3.70 6.14
C SER A 82 28.72 4.96 6.85
N ASP A 83 28.18 6.14 6.54
CA ASP A 83 28.53 7.39 7.23
C ASP A 83 27.83 7.59 8.59
N PHE A 84 26.81 6.78 8.95
CA PHE A 84 26.10 6.92 10.22
C PHE A 84 26.70 6.11 11.39
N GLU A 85 27.51 5.09 11.10
CA GLU A 85 28.15 4.22 12.11
C GLU A 85 29.49 4.79 12.62
N SER A 86 30.17 5.65 11.85
CA SER A 86 31.48 6.21 12.24
C SER A 86 31.40 7.30 13.33
N ASN A 87 30.21 7.77 13.69
CA ASN A 87 29.99 8.85 14.66
C ASN A 87 29.50 8.39 16.04
N ARG A 88 29.40 7.08 16.30
CA ARG A 88 29.17 6.54 17.65
C ARG A 88 30.49 6.12 18.28
N LEU A 89 31.22 7.10 18.81
CA LEU A 89 32.32 6.82 19.73
C LEU A 89 31.81 6.00 20.93
N PRO A 90 32.58 5.03 21.44
CA PRO A 90 32.27 4.39 22.70
C PRO A 90 32.49 5.41 23.82
N SER A 91 31.46 5.63 24.62
CA SER A 91 31.60 6.30 25.90
C SER A 91 32.32 5.34 26.85
N ASP A 92 33.57 5.65 27.22
CA ASP A 92 34.22 5.11 28.42
C ASP A 92 33.45 5.48 29.70
#